data_AF-H0BVD5-F1
#
_entry.id   AF-H0BVD5-F1
#
_cell.length_a   1.000
_cell.length_b   1.000
_cell.length_c   1.000
_cell.angle_alpha   90.00
_cell.angle_beta   90.00
_cell.angle_gamma   90.00
#
_symmetry.space_group_name_H-M   'P 1'
#
loop_
_entity.id
_entity.type
_entity.pdbx_description
1 polymer ?
#
loop_
_entity_poly.entity_id
_entity_poly.type
_entity_poly.pdbx_seq_one_letter_code
_entity_poly.pdbx_strand_id
1 'polypeptide(L)'
;MIDGLVAGRIFGESAQRVDKAGKAFTVAKVRATTGDGELLFVNVIAFEERVCDALRTLRDGDSVALAGTLTPRVWTDKQGNVRPALDMLALRVLTVHEAPAPDAAGT
;
A
#
# COMPACT_ATOMS: atom_id res chain seq x y z
N MET A 1 -0.98 -17.72 -8.53
CA MET A 1 -1.05 -16.29 -8.17
C MET A 1 -2.51 -15.92 -8.06
N ILE A 2 -2.87 -15.14 -7.05
CA ILE A 2 -4.22 -14.61 -6.89
C ILE A 2 -4.15 -13.15 -7.33
N ASP A 3 -4.91 -12.76 -8.35
CA ASP A 3 -5.14 -11.35 -8.61
C ASP A 3 -6.18 -10.82 -7.62
N GLY A 4 -5.91 -9.66 -7.04
CA GLY A 4 -6.74 -9.12 -5.99
C GLY A 4 -6.78 -7.61 -5.98
N LEU A 5 -7.87 -7.10 -5.43
CA LEU A 5 -8.07 -5.70 -5.12
C LEU A 5 -8.12 -5.56 -3.60
N VAL A 6 -7.35 -4.62 -3.07
CA VAL A 6 -7.31 -4.30 -1.63
C VAL A 6 -7.62 -2.82 -1.48
N ALA A 7 -8.67 -2.51 -0.72
CA ALA A 7 -8.92 -1.16 -0.22
C ALA A 7 -8.63 -1.10 1.28
N GLY A 8 -8.00 -0.02 1.72
CA GLY A 8 -7.63 0.14 3.12
C GLY A 8 -6.95 1.47 3.40
N ARG A 9 -6.20 1.51 4.49
CA ARG A 9 -5.46 2.70 4.92
C ARG A 9 -3.98 2.41 5.05
N ILE A 10 -3.14 3.36 4.64
CA ILE A 10 -1.70 3.29 4.87
C ILE A 10 -1.41 3.17 6.37
N PHE A 11 -0.40 2.37 6.69
CA PHE A 11 0.13 2.18 8.03
C PHE A 11 1.61 2.54 8.08
N GLY A 12 1.92 3.62 8.80
CA GLY A 12 3.24 4.24 8.82
C GLY A 12 3.57 4.91 7.49
N GLU A 13 4.85 5.14 7.25
CA GLU A 13 5.35 5.72 6.01
C GLU A 13 5.79 4.63 5.02
N SER A 14 5.62 4.90 3.73
CA SER A 14 6.23 4.07 2.69
C SER A 14 7.75 4.34 2.63
N ALA A 15 8.51 3.31 2.27
CA ALA A 15 9.96 3.40 2.18
C ALA A 15 10.43 3.06 0.77
N GLN A 16 11.28 3.91 0.21
CA GLN A 16 12.00 3.60 -1.01
C GLN A 16 13.20 2.71 -0.68
N ARG A 17 13.42 1.69 -1.51
CA ARG A 17 14.56 0.77 -1.44
C ARG A 17 15.14 0.61 -2.83
N VAL A 18 16.35 0.09 -2.89
CA VAL A 18 17.05 -0.22 -4.14
C VAL A 18 17.36 -1.71 -4.15
N ASP A 19 17.07 -2.38 -5.26
CA ASP A 19 17.38 -3.80 -5.42
C ASP A 19 18.87 -4.01 -5.77
N LYS A 20 19.26 -5.28 -5.94
CA LYS A 20 20.65 -5.62 -6.29
C LYS A 20 21.09 -5.09 -7.67
N ALA A 21 20.14 -4.78 -8.55
CA ALA A 21 20.39 -4.26 -9.90
C ALA A 21 20.39 -2.72 -9.94
N GLY A 22 20.22 -2.04 -8.79
CA GLY A 22 20.17 -0.59 -8.73
C GLY A 22 18.79 0.00 -9.04
N LYS A 23 17.75 -0.82 -9.20
CA LYS A 23 16.39 -0.33 -9.48
C LYS A 23 15.67 0.04 -8.18
N ALA A 24 15.14 1.26 -8.13
CA ALA A 24 14.33 1.71 -7.01
C ALA A 24 12.96 1.03 -6.99
N PHE A 25 12.47 0.72 -5.80
CA PHE A 25 11.14 0.18 -5.54
C PHE A 25 10.59 0.72 -4.22
N THR A 26 9.28 0.70 -4.07
CA THR A 26 8.62 1.20 -2.85
C THR A 26 8.01 0.04 -2.09
N VAL A 27 8.21 0.04 -0.76
CA VAL A 27 7.48 -0.83 0.15
C VAL A 27 6.53 0.00 1.01
N ALA A 28 5.36 -0.53 1.29
CA ALA A 28 4.37 0.09 2.15
C ALA A 28 3.63 -0.98 2.96
N LYS A 29 2.83 -0.55 3.94
CA LYS A 29 1.93 -1.43 4.67
C LYS A 29 0.54 -0.82 4.65
N VAL A 30 -0.47 -1.65 4.37
CA VAL A 30 -1.88 -1.26 4.38
C VAL A 30 -2.61 -2.07 5.45
N ARG A 31 -3.45 -1.39 6.22
CA ARG A 31 -4.47 -2.00 7.07
C ARG A 31 -5.76 -2.11 6.26
N ALA A 32 -6.18 -3.33 5.98
CA ALA A 32 -7.46 -3.62 5.35
C ALA A 32 -8.39 -4.27 6.37
N THR A 33 -9.67 -3.87 6.36
CA THR A 33 -10.68 -4.47 7.24
C THR A 33 -11.32 -5.66 6.54
N THR A 34 -11.37 -6.81 7.21
CA THR A 34 -12.03 -8.02 6.74
C THR A 34 -13.54 -7.97 6.98
N GLY A 35 -14.30 -8.92 6.43
CA GLY A 35 -15.76 -8.93 6.52
C GLY A 35 -16.32 -9.09 7.93
N ASP A 36 -15.52 -9.63 8.85
CA ASP A 36 -15.79 -9.76 10.29
C ASP A 36 -15.32 -8.55 11.12
N GLY A 37 -14.74 -7.52 10.47
CA GLY A 37 -14.29 -6.30 11.12
C GLY A 37 -12.87 -6.37 11.69
N GLU A 38 -12.15 -7.49 11.52
CA GLU A 38 -10.76 -7.59 11.92
C GLU A 38 -9.84 -6.80 10.97
N LEU A 39 -8.66 -6.43 11.46
CA LEU A 39 -7.63 -5.76 10.66
C LEU A 39 -6.62 -6.77 10.14
N LEU A 40 -6.52 -6.85 8.82
CA LEU A 40 -5.50 -7.62 8.12
C LEU A 40 -4.41 -6.68 7.60
N PHE A 41 -3.16 -7.03 7.88
CA PHE A 41 -2.02 -6.32 7.27
C PHE A 41 -1.72 -6.85 5.88
N VAL A 42 -1.58 -5.92 4.95
CA VAL A 42 -1.11 -6.17 3.59
C VAL A 42 0.25 -5.50 3.41
N ASN A 43 1.30 -6.29 3.25
CA ASN A 43 2.63 -5.80 2.92
C ASN A 43 2.69 -5.56 1.42
N VAL A 44 2.94 -4.32 1.02
CA VAL A 44 2.90 -3.91 -0.39
C VAL A 44 4.31 -3.69 -0.89
N ILE A 45 4.59 -4.21 -2.09
CA ILE A 45 5.76 -3.86 -2.89
C ILE A 45 5.31 -3.35 -4.25
N ALA A 46 5.95 -2.29 -4.74
CA ALA A 46 5.71 -1.73 -6.06
C ALA A 46 7.03 -1.46 -6.79
N PHE A 47 7.06 -1.79 -8.08
CA PHE A 47 8.22 -1.54 -8.96
C PHE A 47 7.91 -0.59 -10.11
N GLU A 48 6.63 -0.34 -10.39
CA GLU A 48 6.20 0.60 -11.40
C GLU A 48 6.30 2.02 -10.82
N GLU A 49 6.87 2.95 -11.60
CA GLU A 49 7.26 4.27 -11.11
C GLU A 49 6.06 5.09 -10.64
N ARG A 50 4.95 5.11 -11.39
CA ARG A 50 3.74 5.85 -10.99
C ARG A 50 3.13 5.29 -9.72
N VAL A 51 3.12 3.95 -9.56
CA VAL A 51 2.65 3.31 -8.32
C VAL A 51 3.58 3.65 -7.16
N CYS A 52 4.90 3.61 -7.36
CA CYS A 52 5.87 4.02 -6.35
C CYS A 52 5.65 5.46 -5.91
N ASP A 53 5.51 6.38 -6.86
CA ASP A 53 5.35 7.81 -6.58
C ASP A 53 4.07 8.08 -5.80
N ALA A 54 2.94 7.52 -6.25
CA ALA A 54 1.67 7.63 -5.55
C ALA A 54 1.78 7.12 -4.10
N LEU A 55 2.37 5.94 -3.87
CA LEU A 55 2.56 5.40 -2.53
C LEU A 55 3.47 6.27 -1.63
N ARG A 56 4.42 7.00 -2.21
CA ARG A 56 5.29 7.93 -1.48
C ARG A 56 4.62 9.25 -1.11
N THR A 57 3.55 9.63 -1.81
CA THR A 57 2.78 10.83 -1.45
C THR A 57 1.81 10.62 -0.28
N LEU A 58 1.45 9.35 0.00
CA LEU A 58 0.51 9.01 1.06
C LEU A 58 1.16 9.03 2.44
N ARG A 59 0.38 9.47 3.42
CA ARG A 59 0.73 9.51 4.85
C ARG A 59 0.02 8.40 5.61
N ASP A 60 0.45 8.17 6.85
CA ASP A 60 -0.26 7.24 7.74
C ASP A 60 -1.74 7.59 7.86
N GLY A 61 -2.60 6.59 7.68
CA GLY A 61 -4.05 6.76 7.74
C GLY A 61 -4.73 7.15 6.42
N ASP A 62 -3.97 7.57 5.40
CA ASP A 62 -4.54 7.91 4.10
C ASP A 62 -5.20 6.69 3.44
N SER A 63 -6.32 6.94 2.76
CA SER A 63 -7.08 5.90 2.08
C SER A 63 -6.43 5.55 0.74
N VAL A 64 -6.35 4.26 0.45
CA VAL A 64 -5.76 3.75 -0.79
C VAL A 64 -6.50 2.50 -1.26
N ALA A 65 -6.62 2.35 -2.59
CA ALA A 65 -7.02 1.11 -3.23
C ALA A 65 -5.90 0.64 -4.17
N LEU A 66 -5.57 -0.65 -4.08
CA LEU A 66 -4.49 -1.29 -4.83
C LEU A 66 -5.04 -2.47 -5.61
N ALA A 67 -4.51 -2.68 -6.81
CA ALA A 67 -4.74 -3.90 -7.57
C ALA A 67 -3.41 -4.53 -7.98
N GLY A 68 -3.36 -5.85 -7.96
CA GLY A 68 -2.17 -6.59 -8.30
C GLY A 68 -2.23 -8.01 -7.75
N THR A 69 -1.05 -8.60 -7.57
CA THR A 69 -0.93 -10.00 -7.20
C THR A 69 -0.79 -10.17 -5.70
N LEU A 70 -1.61 -11.02 -5.11
CA LEU A 70 -1.61 -11.39 -3.70
C LEU A 70 -0.94 -12.75 -3.44
N THR A 71 -0.22 -12.82 -2.34
CA THR A 71 0.33 -14.05 -1.76
C THR A 71 -0.08 -14.14 -0.28
N PRO A 72 -0.87 -15.15 0.13
CA PRO A 72 -1.18 -15.37 1.54
C PRO A 72 0.08 -15.68 2.36
N ARG A 73 0.15 -15.11 3.56
CA ARG A 73 1.25 -15.29 4.50
C ARG A 73 0.72 -15.43 5.93
N VAL A 74 1.59 -15.95 6.78
CA VAL A 74 1.43 -15.86 8.23
C VAL A 74 2.69 -15.24 8.82
N TRP A 75 2.52 -14.52 9.91
CA TRP A 75 3.62 -14.00 10.71
C TRP A 75 3.33 -14.23 12.19
N THR A 76 4.38 -14.39 12.97
CA THR A 76 4.26 -14.52 14.43
C THR A 76 4.54 -13.16 15.05
N ASP A 77 3.59 -12.67 15.84
CA ASP A 77 3.76 -11.41 16.56
C ASP A 77 4.75 -11.55 17.73
N LYS A 78 5.12 -10.44 18.36
CA LYS A 78 6.06 -10.44 19.49
C LYS A 78 5.55 -11.23 20.70
N GLN A 79 4.25 -11.52 20.77
CA GLN A 79 3.62 -12.28 21.84
C GLN A 79 3.52 -13.78 21.50
N GLY A 80 4.01 -14.19 20.32
CA GLY A 80 3.97 -15.57 19.86
C GLY A 80 2.69 -15.96 19.12
N ASN A 81 1.74 -15.03 18.90
CA ASN A 81 0.52 -15.37 18.19
C ASN A 81 0.76 -15.39 16.69
N VAL A 82 0.26 -16.45 16.03
CA VAL A 82 0.24 -16.54 14.57
C VAL A 82 -0.88 -15.67 14.03
N ARG A 83 -0.54 -14.74 13.13
CA ARG A 83 -1.47 -13.80 12.50
C ARG A 83 -1.45 -13.97 10.98
N PRO A 84 -2.61 -13.89 10.32
CA PRO A 84 -2.66 -13.84 8.87
C PRO A 84 -2.09 -12.51 8.36
N ALA A 85 -1.55 -12.54 7.14
CA ALA A 85 -1.16 -11.36 6.37
C ALA A 85 -1.27 -11.67 4.87
N LEU A 86 -1.20 -10.61 4.05
CA LEU A 86 -1.02 -10.73 2.62
C LEU A 86 0.25 -9.99 2.21
N ASP A 87 1.01 -10.57 1.30
CA ASP A 87 1.99 -9.81 0.52
C ASP A 87 1.35 -9.46 -0.82
N MET A 88 1.51 -8.22 -1.27
CA MET A 88 0.97 -7.71 -2.53
C MET A 88 2.08 -7.12 -3.39
N LEU A 89 2.19 -7.61 -4.62
CA LEU A 89 2.84 -6.88 -5.70
C LEU A 89 1.81 -5.94 -6.33
N ALA A 90 1.90 -4.65 -6.01
CA ALA A 90 0.98 -3.64 -6.53
C ALA A 90 1.33 -3.28 -7.98
N LEU A 91 0.33 -3.41 -8.86
CA LEU A 91 0.43 -3.10 -10.29
C LEU A 91 -0.37 -1.84 -10.65
N ARG A 92 -1.41 -1.52 -9.87
CA ARG A 92 -2.22 -0.30 -10.00
C ARG A 92 -2.54 0.25 -8.62
N VAL A 93 -2.70 1.57 -8.56
CA VAL A 93 -3.08 2.29 -7.35
C VAL A 93 -4.12 3.34 -7.70
N LEU A 94 -5.09 3.49 -6.80
CA LEU A 94 -6.04 4.58 -6.77
C LEU A 94 -5.90 5.25 -5.39
N THR A 95 -5.58 6.53 -5.41
CA THR A 95 -5.53 7.38 -4.23
C THR A 95 -6.57 8.48 -4.35
N VAL A 96 -7.03 9.01 -3.21
CA VAL A 96 -7.80 10.25 -3.22
C VAL A 96 -6.79 11.35 -3.51
N HIS A 97 -6.80 11.89 -4.73
CA HIS A 97 -6.06 13.11 -5.03
C HIS A 97 -6.90 14.28 -4.53
N GLU A 98 -6.36 15.08 -3.61
CA GLU A 98 -6.92 16.40 -3.34
C GLU A 98 -6.69 17.22 -4.61
N ALA A 99 -7.76 17.66 -5.27
CA ALA A 99 -7.61 18.54 -6.42
C ALA A 99 -6.88 19.80 -5.93
N PRO A 100 -5.85 20.30 -6.64
CA PRO A 100 -5.28 21.60 -6.30
C PRO A 100 -6.44 22.60 -6.27
N ALA A 101 -6.50 23.39 -5.19
CA ALA A 101 -7.48 24.47 -5.10
C ALA A 101 -7.41 25.27 -6.42
N PRO A 102 -8.55 25.60 -7.04
CA PRO A 102 -8.52 26.37 -8.29
C PRO A 102 -7.67 27.60 -8.03
N ASP A 103 -6.63 27.79 -8.86
CA ASP A 103 -5.79 28.98 -8.80
C ASP A 103 -6.74 30.17 -8.67
N ALA A 104 -6.53 30.99 -7.63
CA ALA A 104 -7.21 32.27 -7.51
C ALA A 104 -6.74 33.12 -8.69
N ALA A 105 -7.39 32.90 -9.84
CA ALA A 105 -7.17 33.64 -11.06
C ALA A 105 -7.40 35.11 -10.70
N GLY A 106 -6.32 35.87 -10.84
CA GLY A 106 -6.26 37.27 -10.44
C GLY A 106 -7.47 38.06 -10.94
N THR A 107 -7.99 38.88 -10.04
CA THR A 107 -8.80 40.06 -10.38
C THR A 107 -7.93 41.29 -10.18
#